data_AF-A0A9D9X6E9-F1
#
_entry.id   AF-A0A9D9X6E9-F1
#
_cell.length_a   1.000
_cell.length_b   1.000
_cell.length_c   1.000
_cell.angle_alpha   90.00
_cell.angle_beta   90.00
_cell.angle_gamma   90.00
#
_symmetry.space_group_name_H-M   'P 1'
#
loop_
_entity.id
_entity.type
_entity.pdbx_description
1 polymer ?
#
loop_
_entity_poly.entity_id
_entity_poly.type
_entity_poly.pdbx_seq_one_letter_code
_entity_poly.pdbx_strand_id
1 'polypeptide(L)'
;RPVVIVVDGSITLTGDVTLHGLLYASAVRWDDAGPPRGRVHGAVISESGYGGSAAPDLIHDATLLRSLQRQTGSYARVPGSWRDF
;
A
#
# COMPACT_ATOMS: atom_id res chain seq x y z
N ARG A 1 -4.80 -13.04 5.22
CA ARG A 1 -5.08 -13.09 3.76
C ARG A 1 -4.49 -11.82 3.16
N PRO A 2 -3.81 -11.86 2.01
CA PRO A 2 -3.24 -10.67 1.38
C PRO A 2 -4.33 -9.65 1.03
N VAL A 3 -4.06 -8.36 1.20
CA VAL A 3 -4.98 -7.27 0.87
C VAL A 3 -4.32 -6.23 -0.03
N VAL A 4 -5.13 -5.55 -0.83
CA VAL A 4 -4.72 -4.34 -1.56
C VAL A 4 -5.56 -3.19 -1.02
N ILE A 5 -4.88 -2.14 -0.56
CA ILE A 5 -5.50 -0.91 -0.06
C ILE A 5 -5.09 0.21 -1.02
N VAL A 6 -6.07 0.80 -1.70
CA VAL A 6 -5.86 1.95 -2.58
C VAL A 6 -6.59 3.14 -1.95
N VAL A 7 -5.84 4.19 -1.62
CA VAL A 7 -6.36 5.43 -1.08
C VAL A 7 -6.15 6.53 -2.12
N ASP A 8 -7.25 7.09 -2.61
CA ASP A 8 -7.23 8.31 -3.44
C ASP A 8 -7.06 9.53 -2.52
N GLY A 9 -5.85 9.70 -2.00
CA GLY A 9 -5.52 10.72 -1.01
C GLY A 9 -4.46 10.25 0.00
N SER A 10 -4.33 11.03 1.07
CA SER A 10 -3.35 10.74 2.14
C SER A 10 -3.89 9.72 3.14
N ILE A 11 -3.02 8.85 3.64
CA ILE A 11 -3.32 7.94 4.75
C ILE A 11 -2.40 8.21 5.95
N THR A 12 -2.97 8.12 7.15
CA THR A 12 -2.21 8.11 8.41
C THR A 12 -2.35 6.75 9.07
N LEU A 13 -1.22 6.13 9.41
CA LEU A 13 -1.10 4.92 10.20
C LEU A 13 -0.54 5.29 11.58
N THR A 14 -1.12 4.75 12.64
CA THR A 14 -0.67 5.04 14.01
C THR A 14 -0.45 3.73 14.75
N GLY A 15 0.70 3.58 15.39
CA GLY A 15 1.02 2.42 16.23
C GLY A 15 1.59 1.21 15.47
N ASP A 16 1.51 0.05 16.12
CA ASP A 16 1.94 -1.26 15.59
C ASP A 16 0.93 -1.80 14.56
N VAL A 17 0.99 -1.25 13.36
CA VAL A 17 0.21 -1.75 12.22
C VAL A 17 0.99 -2.87 11.53
N THR A 18 0.40 -4.06 11.46
CA THR A 18 0.90 -5.15 10.62
C THR A 18 0.07 -5.26 9.34
N LEU A 19 0.68 -4.94 8.20
CA LEU A 19 0.12 -5.10 6.86
C LEU A 19 0.73 -6.31 6.17
N HIS A 20 -0.12 -7.15 5.59
CA HIS A 20 0.29 -8.24 4.70
C HIS A 20 -0.38 -7.99 3.35
N GLY A 21 0.29 -7.25 2.46
CA GLY A 21 -0.39 -6.67 1.31
C GLY A 21 0.35 -5.54 0.59
N LEU A 22 -0.39 -4.85 -0.27
CA LEU A 22 0.05 -3.63 -0.95
C LEU A 22 -0.78 -2.44 -0.43
N LEU A 23 -0.11 -1.37 -0.02
CA LEU A 23 -0.71 -0.06 0.24
C LEU A 23 -0.30 0.92 -0.86
N TYR A 24 -1.27 1.60 -1.46
CA TYR A 24 -1.08 2.72 -2.37
C TYR A 24 -1.81 3.95 -1.83
N ALA A 25 -1.13 5.10 -1.77
CA ALA A 25 -1.71 6.37 -1.37
C ALA A 25 -0.97 7.55 -2.04
N SER A 26 -1.59 8.72 -2.12
CA SER A 26 -0.89 9.92 -2.60
C SER A 26 0.23 10.31 -1.62
N ALA A 27 -0.06 10.31 -0.31
CA ALA A 27 0.91 10.51 0.76
C ALA A 27 0.71 9.49 1.89
N VAL A 28 1.80 9.02 2.48
CA VAL A 28 1.76 8.11 3.63
C VAL A 28 2.42 8.77 4.83
N ARG A 29 1.68 8.85 5.93
CA ARG A 29 2.21 9.23 7.24
C ARG A 29 2.10 8.05 8.20
N TRP A 30 3.19 7.70 8.87
CA TRP A 30 3.18 6.65 9.89
C TRP A 30 3.77 7.18 11.19
N ASP A 31 2.95 7.23 12.22
CA ASP A 31 3.34 7.72 13.55
C ASP A 31 3.31 6.59 14.58
N ASP A 32 4.08 6.78 15.65
CA ASP A 32 4.02 5.98 16.89
C ASP A 32 4.25 4.47 16.75
N ALA A 33 5.02 4.01 15.75
CA ALA A 33 5.50 2.62 15.70
C ALA A 33 6.67 2.40 16.70
N GLY A 34 6.42 2.66 17.98
CA GLY A 34 7.29 2.22 19.06
C GLY A 34 7.38 0.69 19.12
N PRO A 35 8.34 0.11 19.86
CA PRO A 35 8.47 -1.35 19.94
C PRO A 35 7.19 -2.01 20.51
N PRO A 36 6.67 -3.10 19.89
CA PRO A 36 7.13 -3.73 18.65
C PRO A 36 6.83 -2.88 17.41
N ARG A 37 7.82 -2.78 16.51
CA ARG A 37 7.72 -1.98 15.29
C ARG A 37 6.63 -2.55 14.37
N GLY A 38 5.80 -1.66 13.84
CA GLY A 38 4.87 -1.97 12.76
C GLY A 38 5.59 -2.64 11.59
N ARG A 39 4.87 -3.49 10.84
CA ARG A 39 5.47 -4.34 9.81
C ARG A 39 4.64 -4.35 8.54
N VAL A 40 5.30 -4.30 7.40
CA VAL A 40 4.68 -4.53 6.10
C VAL A 40 5.35 -5.73 5.44
N HIS A 41 4.61 -6.80 5.22
CA HIS A 41 4.98 -7.88 4.31
C HIS A 41 4.31 -7.61 2.96
N GLY A 42 5.07 -7.10 1.99
CA GLY A 42 4.58 -6.68 0.68
C GLY A 42 5.19 -5.34 0.28
N ALA A 43 4.37 -4.33 0.00
CA ALA A 43 4.88 -3.02 -0.41
C ALA A 43 3.99 -1.85 0.02
N VAL A 44 4.63 -0.68 0.17
CA VAL A 44 3.98 0.61 0.33
C VAL A 44 4.43 1.49 -0.84
N ILE A 45 3.48 2.06 -1.56
CA ILE A 45 3.69 3.00 -2.67
C ILE A 45 3.07 4.32 -2.25
N SER A 46 3.89 5.37 -2.28
CA SER A 46 3.42 6.75 -2.11
C SER A 46 3.82 7.58 -3.31
N GLU A 47 2.90 8.41 -3.80
CA GLU A 47 3.16 9.31 -4.92
C GLU A 47 4.06 10.50 -4.51
N SER A 48 3.72 11.17 -3.41
CA SER A 48 4.37 12.43 -3.00
C SER A 48 5.36 12.25 -1.85
N GLY A 49 5.22 11.23 -1.01
CA GLY A 49 6.17 10.97 0.06
C GLY A 49 5.66 10.13 1.22
N TYR A 50 6.62 9.50 1.88
CA TYR A 50 6.45 8.76 3.13
C TYR A 50 7.10 9.55 4.26
N GLY A 51 6.40 9.73 5.39
CA GLY A 51 6.96 10.40 6.57
C GLY A 51 6.30 9.97 7.88
N GLY A 52 6.70 10.60 8.99
CA GLY A 52 6.16 10.36 10.33
C GLY A 52 7.24 9.98 11.35
N SER A 53 6.83 9.74 12.59
CA SER A 53 7.75 9.41 13.70
C SER A 53 8.10 7.91 13.79
N ALA A 54 7.40 7.06 13.03
CA ALA A 54 7.57 5.62 13.03
C ALA A 54 8.72 5.13 12.13
N ALA A 55 9.34 4.01 12.52
CA ALA A 55 10.28 3.25 11.69
C ALA A 55 9.81 1.79 11.54
N PRO A 56 8.82 1.51 10.67
CA PRO A 56 8.32 0.16 10.48
C PRO A 56 9.31 -0.71 9.70
N ASP A 57 9.19 -2.02 9.86
CA ASP A 57 9.91 -3.00 9.05
C ASP A 57 9.18 -3.20 7.73
N LEU A 58 9.73 -2.67 6.64
CA LEU A 58 9.23 -2.88 5.27
C LEU A 58 9.92 -4.08 4.63
N ILE A 59 9.21 -5.21 4.56
CA ILE A 59 9.69 -6.48 4.04
C ILE A 59 9.08 -6.71 2.67
N HIS A 60 9.87 -6.50 1.63
CA HIS A 60 9.46 -6.76 0.25
C HIS A 60 9.20 -8.25 0.01
N ASP A 61 7.95 -8.62 -0.27
CA ASP A 61 7.54 -9.99 -0.62
C ASP A 61 7.06 -10.07 -2.07
N ALA A 62 7.98 -10.43 -2.96
CA ALA A 62 7.69 -10.56 -4.39
C ALA A 62 6.64 -11.65 -4.70
N THR A 63 6.57 -12.70 -3.90
CA THR A 63 5.62 -13.80 -4.13
C THR A 63 4.21 -13.38 -3.78
N LEU A 64 4.04 -12.66 -2.67
CA LEU A 64 2.80 -12.00 -2.32
C LEU A 64 2.37 -11.01 -3.40
N LEU A 65 3.25 -10.10 -3.83
CA LEU A 65 2.88 -9.08 -4.82
C LEU A 65 2.44 -9.71 -6.14
N ARG A 66 3.14 -10.76 -6.60
CA ARG A 66 2.72 -11.55 -7.78
C ARG A 66 1.38 -12.24 -7.59
N SER A 67 1.08 -12.72 -6.37
CA SER A 67 -0.22 -13.33 -6.08
C SER A 67 -1.36 -12.31 -6.10
N LEU A 68 -1.12 -11.11 -5.56
CA LEU A 68 -2.06 -9.99 -5.58
C LEU A 68 -2.31 -9.55 -7.01
N GLN A 69 -1.29 -9.39 -7.84
CA GLN A 69 -1.43 -9.07 -9.26
C GLN A 69 -2.36 -10.03 -10.03
N ARG A 70 -2.39 -11.32 -9.65
CA ARG A 70 -3.25 -12.33 -10.29
C ARG A 70 -4.68 -12.37 -9.74
N GLN A 71 -4.88 -11.89 -8.51
CA GLN A 71 -6.15 -12.00 -7.78
C GLN A 71 -6.93 -10.68 -7.78
N THR A 72 -6.23 -9.55 -7.80
CA THR A 72 -6.77 -8.20 -8.01
C THR A 72 -6.90 -8.04 -9.51
N GLY A 73 -8.14 -8.02 -10.03
CA GLY A 73 -8.45 -8.19 -11.46
C GLY A 73 -7.55 -7.43 -12.43
N SER A 74 -7.27 -8.06 -13.58
CA SER A 74 -6.53 -7.43 -14.68
C SER A 74 -7.41 -6.34 -15.34
N TYR A 75 -7.00 -5.08 -15.29
CA TYR A 75 -7.57 -4.04 -16.14
C TYR A 75 -6.98 -4.21 -17.55
N ALA A 76 -7.75 -4.78 -18.48
CA ALA A 76 -7.39 -4.77 -19.90
C ALA A 76 -7.63 -3.36 -20.46
N ARG A 77 -6.65 -2.81 -21.17
CA ARG A 77 -6.82 -1.54 -21.91
C ARG A 77 -7.88 -1.78 -22.99
N VAL A 78 -9.09 -1.26 -22.78
CA VAL A 78 -10.15 -1.31 -23.81
C VAL A 78 -9.74 -0.35 -24.94
N PRO A 79 -9.60 -0.80 -26.20
CA PRO A 79 -9.38 0.10 -27.31
C PRO A 79 -10.69 0.85 -27.59
N GLY A 80 -10.89 1.97 -26.89
CA GLY A 80 -12.07 2.81 -27.01
C GLY A 80 -12.04 3.91 -25.97
N SER A 81 -11.95 5.17 -26.42
CA SER A 81 -11.92 6.39 -25.59
C SER A 81 -13.05 6.39 -24.57
N TRP A 82 -12.74 6.61 -23.29
CA TRP A 82 -13.73 7.06 -22.33
C TRP A 82 -13.99 8.54 -22.58
N ARG A 83 -15.25 8.93 -22.74
CA ARG A 83 -15.70 10.30 -22.99
C ARG A 83 -16.93 10.46 -22.11
N ASP A 84 -16.79 11.12 -20.96
CA ASP A 84 -17.91 11.67 -20.23
C ASP A 84 -18.13 13.12 -20.68
N PHE A 85 -19.35 13.59 -20.49
CA PHE A 85 -19.88 14.88 -20.93
C PHE A 85 -20.06 15.79 -19.71
#